data_AF-K2RK97-F1
#
_entry.id   AF-K2RK97-F1
#
_cell.length_a   1.000
_cell.length_b   1.000
_cell.length_c   1.000
_cell.angle_alpha   90.00
_cell.angle_beta   90.00
_cell.angle_gamma   90.00
#
_symmetry.space_group_name_H-M   'P 1'
#
loop_
_entity.id
_entity.type
_entity.pdbx_description
1 polymer ?
#
loop_
_entity_poly.entity_id
_entity_poly.type
_entity_poly.pdbx_seq_one_letter_code
_entity_poly.pdbx_strand_id
1 'polypeptide(L)'
;MLGVDDERVADEYALTDVGMAHVRPFFVAHLLESPAFKDDPEGAERMVRSRKENMLATLAMVREKYGGAEAYMRTVCGLSEDEIERIRQVMIVSEKQDGDEDTQKAAL
;
A
#
# COMPACT_ATOMS: atom_id res chain seq x y z
N MET A 1 9.51 -8.09 -1.88
CA MET A 1 9.42 -8.83 -0.60
C MET A 1 8.34 -9.92 -0.70
N LEU A 2 7.07 -9.57 -1.00
CA LEU A 2 5.96 -10.53 -1.10
C LEU A 2 5.56 -10.96 -2.53
N GLY A 3 6.40 -10.69 -3.53
CA GLY A 3 6.14 -11.10 -4.93
C GLY A 3 5.06 -10.31 -5.69
N VAL A 4 4.52 -9.24 -5.10
CA VAL A 4 3.56 -8.33 -5.77
C VAL A 4 4.32 -7.35 -6.67
N ASP A 5 3.83 -7.14 -7.89
CA ASP A 5 4.36 -6.18 -8.84
C ASP A 5 4.03 -4.73 -8.45
N ASP A 6 4.87 -3.78 -8.87
CA ASP A 6 4.73 -2.38 -8.46
C ASP A 6 3.44 -1.73 -8.97
N GLU A 7 2.98 -2.13 -10.15
CA GLU A 7 1.76 -1.59 -10.74
C GLU A 7 0.57 -1.90 -9.85
N ARG A 8 0.45 -3.15 -9.39
CA ARG A 8 -0.59 -3.56 -8.45
C ARG A 8 -0.52 -2.84 -7.12
N VAL A 9 0.68 -2.64 -6.57
CA VAL A 9 0.88 -1.87 -5.33
C VAL A 9 0.42 -0.43 -5.53
N ALA A 10 0.76 0.19 -6.66
CA ALA A 10 0.40 1.56 -6.98
C ALA A 10 -1.09 1.73 -7.29
N ASP A 11 -1.73 0.74 -7.91
CA ASP A 11 -3.17 0.71 -8.14
C ASP A 11 -3.96 0.64 -6.83
N GLU A 12 -3.55 -0.23 -5.90
CA GLU A 12 -4.19 -0.32 -4.58
C GLU A 12 -4.03 1.00 -3.81
N TYR A 13 -2.82 1.55 -3.76
CA TYR A 13 -2.57 2.85 -3.15
C TYR A 13 -3.50 3.95 -3.70
N ALA A 14 -3.72 3.96 -5.02
CA ALA A 14 -4.59 4.93 -5.67
C ALA A 14 -6.08 4.79 -5.30
N LEU A 15 -6.52 3.64 -4.79
CA LEU A 15 -7.86 3.49 -4.23
C LEU A 15 -8.09 4.36 -3.00
N THR A 16 -7.03 4.80 -2.32
CA THR A 16 -7.14 5.79 -1.23
C THR A 16 -7.79 7.08 -1.71
N ASP A 17 -7.48 7.55 -2.92
CA ASP A 17 -8.09 8.77 -3.49
C ASP A 17 -9.62 8.60 -3.65
N VAL A 18 -10.06 7.40 -4.03
CA VAL A 18 -11.47 7.05 -4.17
C VAL A 18 -12.13 6.93 -2.79
N GLY A 19 -11.54 6.15 -1.89
CA GLY A 19 -12.05 5.92 -0.54
C GLY A 19 -12.14 7.20 0.29
N MET A 20 -11.21 8.14 0.08
CA MET A 20 -11.14 9.40 0.81
C MET A 20 -11.78 10.58 0.08
N ALA A 21 -12.46 10.35 -1.05
CA ALA A 21 -13.01 11.44 -1.84
C ALA A 21 -13.97 12.35 -1.06
N HIS A 22 -14.71 11.78 -0.12
CA HIS A 22 -15.70 12.48 0.71
C HIS A 22 -15.08 13.35 1.82
N VAL A 23 -13.90 13.00 2.34
CA VAL A 23 -13.21 13.77 3.39
C VAL A 23 -12.17 14.73 2.83
N ARG A 24 -11.75 14.57 1.56
CA ARG A 24 -10.72 15.42 0.94
C ARG A 24 -10.95 16.93 1.12
N PRO A 25 -12.18 17.48 0.94
CA PRO A 25 -12.40 18.92 1.14
C PRO A 25 -12.06 19.41 2.55
N PHE A 26 -12.27 18.57 3.56
CA PHE A 26 -11.93 18.89 4.95
C PHE A 26 -10.42 19.00 5.14
N PHE A 27 -9.64 18.06 4.59
CA PHE A 27 -8.18 18.12 4.67
C PHE A 27 -7.60 19.34 3.92
N VAL A 28 -8.14 19.66 2.74
CA VAL A 28 -7.70 20.83 1.97
C VAL A 28 -8.00 22.12 2.74
N ALA A 29 -9.19 22.25 3.32
CA ALA A 29 -9.56 23.40 4.13
C ALA A 29 -8.59 23.58 5.30
N HIS A 30 -8.25 22.51 6.01
CA HIS A 30 -7.30 22.57 7.13
C HIS A 30 -5.89 22.97 6.67
N LEU A 31 -5.42 22.45 5.52
CA LEU A 31 -4.10 22.82 4.98
C LEU A 31 -4.01 24.28 4.57
N LEU A 32 -5.10 24.85 4.06
CA LEU A 32 -5.17 26.26 3.69
C LEU A 32 -5.07 27.21 4.89
N GLU A 33 -5.29 26.72 6.12
CA GLU A 33 -5.03 27.48 7.35
C GLU A 33 -3.53 27.65 7.61
N SER A 34 -2.69 26.79 7.03
CA SER A 34 -1.23 26.88 7.15
C SER A 34 -0.68 27.99 6.25
N PRO A 35 0.24 28.85 6.76
CA PRO A 35 0.92 29.85 5.94
C PRO A 35 1.63 29.28 4.70
N ALA A 36 2.03 27.99 4.73
CA ALA A 36 2.70 27.32 3.62
C ALA A 36 1.81 27.16 2.36
N PHE A 37 0.49 27.19 2.52
CA PHE A 37 -0.47 26.98 1.42
C PHE A 37 -1.37 28.19 1.15
N LYS A 38 -1.15 29.31 1.85
CA LYS A 38 -2.00 30.51 1.79
C LYS A 38 -2.26 31.01 0.37
N ASP A 39 -1.24 30.96 -0.48
CA ASP A 39 -1.30 31.40 -1.89
C ASP A 39 -1.20 30.22 -2.87
N ASP A 40 -1.30 28.96 -2.40
CA ASP A 40 -1.22 27.75 -3.22
C ASP A 40 -2.31 26.72 -2.85
N PRO A 41 -3.60 27.03 -3.10
CA PRO A 41 -4.69 26.09 -2.89
C PRO A 41 -4.59 24.84 -3.75
N GLU A 42 -4.02 24.97 -4.96
CA GLU A 42 -3.78 23.81 -5.82
C GLU A 42 -2.69 22.90 -5.23
N GLY A 43 -1.70 23.46 -4.53
CA GLY A 43 -0.69 22.72 -3.79
C GLY A 43 -1.28 21.91 -2.65
N ALA A 44 -2.21 22.49 -1.89
CA ALA A 44 -2.95 21.76 -0.86
C ALA A 44 -3.74 20.60 -1.46
N GLU A 45 -4.44 20.82 -2.58
CA GLU A 45 -5.18 19.78 -3.31
C GLU A 45 -4.26 18.69 -3.87
N ARG A 46 -3.07 19.04 -4.37
CA ARG A 46 -2.06 18.07 -4.84
C ARG A 46 -1.51 17.24 -3.68
N MET A 47 -1.27 17.85 -2.52
CA MET A 47 -0.63 17.20 -1.38
C MET A 47 -1.48 16.08 -0.78
N VAL A 48 -2.81 16.25 -0.75
CA VAL A 48 -3.72 15.28 -0.13
C VAL A 48 -4.10 14.11 -1.04
N ARG A 49 -3.49 13.99 -2.23
CA ARG A 49 -3.83 12.96 -3.21
C ARG A 49 -2.87 11.79 -3.21
N SER A 50 -3.43 10.60 -3.32
CA SER A 50 -2.75 9.32 -3.46
C SER A 50 -2.66 8.92 -4.94
N ARG A 51 -1.87 9.66 -5.74
CA ARG A 51 -1.72 9.37 -7.17
C ARG A 51 -0.84 8.14 -7.42
N LYS A 52 -1.23 7.29 -8.38
CA LYS A 52 -0.50 6.08 -8.76
C LYS A 52 0.97 6.37 -9.10
N GLU A 53 1.22 7.44 -9.84
CA GLU A 53 2.56 7.82 -10.30
C GLU A 53 3.49 8.17 -9.11
N ASN A 54 2.92 8.74 -8.04
CA ASN A 54 3.68 9.05 -6.82
C ASN A 54 4.13 7.77 -6.11
N MET A 55 3.27 6.73 -6.09
CA MET A 55 3.64 5.44 -5.50
C MET A 55 4.70 4.74 -6.34
N LEU A 56 4.55 4.72 -7.67
CA LEU A 56 5.57 4.16 -8.56
C LEU A 56 6.94 4.84 -8.38
N ALA A 57 6.96 6.17 -8.31
CA ALA A 57 8.18 6.92 -8.04
C ALA A 57 8.77 6.59 -6.66
N THR A 58 7.92 6.41 -5.65
CA THR A 58 8.34 6.02 -4.29
C THR A 58 8.97 4.62 -4.28
N LEU A 59 8.34 3.64 -4.94
CA LEU A 59 8.87 2.28 -5.06
C LEU A 59 10.20 2.23 -5.81
N ALA A 60 10.33 3.04 -6.88
CA ALA A 60 11.60 3.21 -7.59
C ALA A 60 12.69 3.78 -6.68
N MET A 61 12.37 4.85 -5.92
CA MET A 61 13.29 5.43 -4.94
C MET A 61 13.68 4.41 -3.86
N VAL A 62 12.73 3.60 -3.37
CA VAL A 62 13.02 2.56 -2.36
C VAL A 62 14.01 1.53 -2.89
N ARG A 63 13.89 1.13 -4.16
CA ARG A 63 14.87 0.24 -4.80
C ARG A 63 16.23 0.88 -4.96
N GLU A 64 16.27 2.11 -5.48
CA GLU A 64 17.52 2.82 -5.72
C GLU A 64 18.29 3.09 -4.42
N LYS A 65 17.60 3.61 -3.41
CA LYS A 65 18.23 4.10 -2.19
C LYS A 65 18.51 3.00 -1.17
N TYR A 66 17.69 1.96 -1.13
CA TYR A 66 17.75 0.96 -0.06
C TYR A 66 17.95 -0.46 -0.56
N GLY A 67 18.04 -0.70 -1.88
CA GLY A 67 18.11 -2.06 -2.43
C GLY A 67 16.77 -2.78 -2.43
N GLY A 68 15.66 -2.05 -2.23
CA GLY A 68 14.30 -2.56 -2.27
C GLY A 68 13.66 -2.73 -0.88
N ALA A 69 12.38 -3.11 -0.88
CA ALA A 69 11.56 -3.14 0.34
C ALA A 69 12.12 -4.05 1.44
N GLU A 70 12.64 -5.23 1.09
CA GLU A 70 13.19 -6.15 2.09
C GLU A 70 14.47 -5.60 2.72
N ALA A 71 15.39 -5.07 1.92
CA ALA A 71 16.61 -4.46 2.42
C ALA A 71 16.31 -3.22 3.28
N TYR A 72 15.29 -2.44 2.93
CA TYR A 72 14.78 -1.36 3.79
C TYR A 72 14.28 -1.89 5.15
N MET A 73 13.46 -2.96 5.16
CA MET A 73 12.95 -3.55 6.40
C MET A 73 14.07 -4.06 7.30
N ARG A 74 15.13 -4.65 6.74
CA ARG A 74 16.30 -5.12 7.50
C ARG A 74 17.13 -3.99 8.07
N THR A 75 17.49 -3.03 7.21
CA THR A 75 18.55 -2.05 7.51
C THR A 75 18.03 -0.79 8.17
N VAL A 76 16.81 -0.37 7.83
CA VAL A 76 16.19 0.86 8.36
C VAL A 76 15.18 0.54 9.45
N CYS A 77 14.32 -0.45 9.24
CA CYS A 77 13.31 -0.83 10.24
C CYS A 77 13.85 -1.79 11.30
N GLY A 78 15.00 -2.44 11.08
CA GLY A 78 15.65 -3.32 12.05
C GLY A 78 15.02 -4.71 12.21
N LEU A 79 14.24 -5.18 11.22
CA LEU A 79 13.64 -6.51 11.27
C LEU A 79 14.69 -7.59 11.00
N SER A 80 14.61 -8.67 11.78
CA SER A 80 15.42 -9.87 11.60
C SER A 80 14.99 -10.71 10.39
N GLU A 81 15.87 -11.62 9.96
CA GLU A 81 15.57 -12.68 8.98
C GLU A 81 14.31 -13.46 9.36
N ASP A 82 14.21 -13.89 10.61
CA ASP A 82 13.10 -14.71 11.10
C ASP A 82 11.77 -13.94 11.10
N GLU A 83 11.78 -12.65 11.46
CA GLU A 83 10.58 -11.81 11.40
C GLU A 83 10.11 -11.57 9.97
N ILE A 84 11.03 -11.28 9.04
CA ILE A 84 10.70 -11.09 7.63
C ILE A 84 10.15 -12.38 7.03
N GLU A 85 10.75 -13.53 7.35
CA GLU A 85 10.25 -14.83 6.91
C GLU A 85 8.87 -15.13 7.49
N ARG A 86 8.65 -14.80 8.77
CA ARG A 86 7.33 -14.97 9.38
C ARG A 86 6.26 -14.12 8.71
N ILE A 87 6.59 -12.89 8.28
CA ILE A 87 5.67 -12.04 7.51
C ILE A 87 5.29 -12.72 6.19
N ARG A 88 6.26 -13.28 5.44
CA ARG A 88 5.97 -13.98 4.17
C ARG A 88 4.98 -15.13 4.38
N GLN A 89 5.20 -15.95 5.40
CA GLN A 89 4.36 -17.11 5.71
C GLN A 89 2.92 -16.74 6.05
N VAL A 90 2.69 -15.56 6.63
CA VAL A 90 1.33 -15.11 7.01
C VAL A 90 0.65 -14.36 5.88
N MET A 91 1.40 -13.60 5.09
CA MET A 91 0.83 -12.68 4.09
C MET A 91 0.67 -13.32 2.71
N ILE A 92 1.37 -14.41 2.41
CA ILE A 92 1.26 -15.13 1.14
C ILE A 92 0.35 -16.34 1.35
N VAL A 93 -0.84 -16.30 0.77
CA VAL A 93 -1.78 -17.42 0.77
C VAL A 93 -1.73 -18.07 -0.61
N SER A 94 -1.48 -19.38 -0.65
CA SER A 94 -1.70 -20.16 -1.87
C SER A 94 -3.19 -20.29 -2.12
N GLU A 95 -3.61 -20.18 -3.38
CA GLU A 95 -5.00 -20.45 -3.74
C GLU A 95 -5.38 -21.82 -3.21
N LYS A 96 -6.38 -21.84 -2.32
CA LYS A 96 -6.96 -23.08 -1.82
C LYS A 96 -7.59 -23.77 -3.02
N GLN A 97 -7.12 -24.97 -3.37
CA GLN A 97 -7.95 -25.88 -4.15
C GLN A 97 -9.14 -26.21 -3.25
N ASP A 98 -10.27 -25.55 -3.47
CA ASP A 98 -11.57 -26.00 -2.95
C ASP A 98 -11.87 -27.33 -3.65
N GLY A 99 -11.35 -28.41 -3.07
CA GLY A 99 -11.70 -29.78 -3.40
C GLY A 99 -12.95 -30.18 -2.63
N ASP A 100 -14.01 -30.44 -3.39
CA ASP A 100 -15.16 -31.28 -3.07
C ASP A 100 -14.90 -32.28 -1.92
N GLU A 101 -15.63 -32.15 -0.82
CA GLU A 101 -16.02 -33.29 0.02
C GLU A 101 -17.14 -32.89 1.00
N ASP A 102 -18.37 -32.80 0.48
CA ASP A 102 -19.56 -33.01 1.31
C ASP A 102 -20.79 -33.48 0.49
N THR A 103 -20.60 -34.48 -0.37
CA THR A 103 -21.74 -35.25 -0.95
C THR A 103 -21.68 -36.74 -0.57
N GLN A 104 -21.30 -37.05 0.68
CA GLN A 104 -21.44 -38.41 1.20
C GLN A 104 -21.88 -38.48 2.66
N LYS A 105 -22.93 -37.74 3.03
CA LYS A 105 -23.82 -38.07 4.16
C LYS A 105 -25.28 -37.74 3.84
N ALA A 106 -25.83 -38.39 2.84
CA ALA A 106 -27.27 -38.55 2.67
C ALA A 106 -27.58 -39.87 1.95
N ALA A 107 -27.18 -40.97 2.58
CA ALA A 107 -27.78 -42.27 2.34
C ALA A 107 -28.26 -42.78 3.71
N LEU A 108 -29.49 -42.41 4.08
CA LEU A 108 -30.40 -43.14 4.97
C LEU A 108 -31.83 -42.77 4.58
#